data_AF-A0A401PYX7-F1
#
_entry.id   AF-A0A401PYX7-F1
#
_cell.length_a   1.000
_cell.length_b   1.000
_cell.length_c   1.000
_cell.angle_alpha   90.00
_cell.angle_beta   90.00
_cell.angle_gamma   90.00
#
_symmetry.space_group_name_H-M   'P 1'
#
loop_
_entity.id
_entity.type
_entity.pdbx_description
1 polymer ?
#
loop_
_entity_poly.entity_id
_entity_poly.type
_entity_poly.pdbx_seq_one_letter_code
_entity_poly.pdbx_strand_id
1 'polypeptide(L)'
;MATTFVSVPFKKASEVDMAKPLSKFIQATYPSGDTQAEYVRAAEELNSLRKNALGRPLDKHDSSLEILLRYYDQLCSIEPKFPFSENQLCLTFTWKDAFDKGSLFGGSVKLALASLGYEKSCVLFNVGALASQIAAEQNLENDEGLKAAAKYYQLASGVFQHIKDTVLSALNREPTMDICPDTVGTLSLIMLAQAQEVFFLKAAADKMKDAIIAKLANQAADYYGDAFKQCQYKENLPKEVLPVLAAKHCMMQANAEYHQSVLAKQQKKFGEEIGRLQ
;
A
#
# COMPACT_ATOMS: atom_id res chain seq x y z
N MET A 1 14.64 21.78 2.54
CA MET A 1 13.78 21.18 3.58
C MET A 1 13.84 19.67 3.41
N ALA A 2 14.00 18.90 4.47
CA ALA A 2 13.98 17.44 4.36
C ALA A 2 12.58 17.00 3.89
N THR A 3 12.51 16.28 2.78
CA THR A 3 11.24 15.83 2.19
C THR A 3 10.73 14.63 2.98
N THR A 4 9.85 14.86 3.96
CA THR A 4 9.24 13.78 4.74
C THR A 4 8.07 13.17 3.96
N PHE A 5 8.21 11.93 3.54
CA PHE A 5 7.11 11.14 2.96
C PHE A 5 6.60 10.10 3.96
N VAL A 6 5.30 9.80 3.91
CA VAL A 6 4.68 8.74 4.70
C VAL A 6 4.94 7.40 4.01
N SER A 7 5.34 6.41 4.80
CA SER A 7 5.40 5.01 4.39
C SER A 7 4.66 4.14 5.39
N VAL A 8 4.21 2.97 4.95
CA VAL A 8 3.36 2.07 5.73
C VAL A 8 4.19 0.89 6.26
N PRO A 9 4.07 0.52 7.54
CA PRO A 9 4.73 -0.66 8.10
C PRO A 9 4.09 -1.96 7.57
N PHE A 10 4.86 -3.05 7.60
CA PHE A 10 4.35 -4.38 7.22
C PHE A 10 3.43 -4.98 8.27
N LYS A 11 2.38 -5.69 7.81
CA LYS A 11 1.71 -6.71 8.61
C LYS A 11 2.64 -7.90 8.81
N LYS A 12 2.50 -8.55 9.96
CA LYS A 12 3.27 -9.75 10.33
C LYS A 12 2.37 -10.97 10.34
N ALA A 13 2.76 -12.01 9.58
CA ALA A 13 2.06 -13.28 9.55
C ALA A 13 2.70 -14.29 10.51
N SER A 14 1.91 -15.22 11.03
CA SER A 14 2.42 -16.44 11.64
C SER A 14 2.80 -17.49 10.57
N GLU A 15 3.70 -18.40 10.91
CA GLU A 15 3.99 -19.56 10.08
C GLU A 15 2.75 -20.45 9.95
N VAL A 16 2.52 -20.96 8.74
CA VAL A 16 1.42 -21.84 8.39
C VAL A 16 1.99 -22.89 7.45
N ASP A 17 1.69 -24.16 7.70
CA ASP A 17 2.00 -25.25 6.79
C ASP A 17 0.88 -25.38 5.75
N MET A 18 1.10 -24.83 4.56
CA MET A 18 0.19 -24.96 3.43
C MET A 18 0.32 -26.31 2.72
N ALA A 19 1.49 -26.93 2.77
CA ALA A 19 1.77 -28.13 1.99
C ALA A 19 0.90 -29.29 2.46
N LYS A 20 0.87 -29.56 3.76
CA LYS A 20 0.15 -30.71 4.32
C LYS A 20 -1.35 -30.78 3.97
N PRO A 21 -2.18 -29.74 4.20
CA PRO A 21 -3.60 -29.81 3.86
C PRO A 21 -3.86 -29.85 2.35
N LEU A 22 -3.08 -29.11 1.54
CA LEU A 22 -3.22 -29.13 0.09
C LEU A 22 -2.83 -30.49 -0.51
N SER A 23 -1.70 -31.06 -0.10
CA SER A 23 -1.25 -32.38 -0.53
C SER A 23 -2.22 -33.48 -0.14
N LYS A 24 -2.80 -33.41 1.07
CA LYS A 24 -3.84 -34.35 1.50
C LYS A 24 -5.07 -34.30 0.58
N PHE A 25 -5.51 -33.10 0.20
CA PHE A 25 -6.63 -32.92 -0.73
C PHE A 25 -6.31 -33.46 -2.12
N ILE A 26 -5.11 -33.15 -2.65
CA ILE A 26 -4.64 -33.64 -3.95
C ILE A 26 -4.63 -35.18 -3.97
N GLN A 27 -4.08 -35.81 -2.94
CA GLN A 27 -3.99 -37.28 -2.84
C GLN A 27 -5.36 -37.95 -2.76
N ALA A 28 -6.34 -37.31 -2.13
CA ALA A 28 -7.71 -37.82 -2.06
C ALA A 28 -8.48 -37.65 -3.37
N THR A 29 -8.11 -36.67 -4.20
CA THR A 29 -8.86 -36.28 -5.40
C THR A 29 -8.34 -36.95 -6.67
N TYR A 30 -7.02 -37.08 -6.80
CA TYR A 30 -6.37 -37.60 -8.00
C TYR A 30 -5.87 -39.04 -7.76
N PRO A 31 -5.86 -39.93 -8.77
CA PRO A 31 -5.24 -41.25 -8.66
C PRO A 31 -3.73 -41.16 -8.41
N SER A 32 -3.16 -42.12 -7.69
CA SER A 32 -1.71 -42.20 -7.49
C SER A 32 -0.97 -42.38 -8.82
N GLY A 33 0.05 -41.55 -9.05
CA GLY A 33 0.86 -41.53 -10.28
C GLY A 33 1.65 -40.23 -10.40
N ASP A 34 2.34 -40.06 -11.54
CA ASP A 34 3.27 -38.94 -11.75
C ASP A 34 2.59 -37.57 -11.65
N THR A 35 1.40 -37.41 -12.24
CA THR A 35 0.63 -36.16 -12.19
C THR A 35 0.23 -35.77 -10.75
N GLN A 36 -0.17 -36.74 -9.92
CA GLN A 36 -0.48 -36.47 -8.52
C GLN A 36 0.78 -36.02 -7.76
N ALA A 37 1.92 -36.67 -8.03
CA ALA A 37 3.20 -36.31 -7.41
C ALA A 37 3.66 -34.89 -7.81
N GLU A 38 3.47 -34.49 -9.06
CA GLU A 38 3.74 -33.12 -9.52
C GLU A 38 2.89 -32.07 -8.79
N TYR A 39 1.60 -32.34 -8.58
CA TYR A 39 0.72 -31.43 -7.84
C TYR A 39 1.10 -31.32 -6.36
N VAL A 40 1.47 -32.43 -5.73
CA VAL A 40 1.99 -32.44 -4.35
C VAL A 40 3.28 -31.63 -4.25
N ARG A 41 4.20 -31.77 -5.20
CA ARG A 41 5.42 -30.96 -5.27
C ARG A 41 5.10 -29.47 -5.44
N ALA A 42 4.14 -29.11 -6.28
CA ALA A 42 3.69 -27.72 -6.44
C ALA A 42 3.10 -27.14 -5.15
N ALA A 43 2.41 -27.94 -4.33
CA ALA A 43 1.93 -27.52 -3.01
C ALA A 43 3.08 -27.25 -2.02
N GLU A 44 4.15 -28.04 -2.08
CA GLU A 44 5.38 -27.79 -1.30
C GLU A 44 6.09 -26.51 -1.75
N GLU A 45 6.18 -26.29 -3.07
CA GLU A 45 6.77 -25.07 -3.65
C GLU A 45 5.97 -23.82 -3.27
N LEU A 46 4.63 -23.88 -3.24
CA LEU A 46 3.77 -22.81 -2.74
C LEU A 46 4.02 -22.51 -1.25
N ASN A 47 4.16 -23.55 -0.42
CA ASN A 47 4.48 -23.38 1.00
C ASN A 47 5.85 -22.70 1.19
N SER A 48 6.84 -23.09 0.39
CA SER A 48 8.16 -22.44 0.36
C SER A 48 8.06 -20.98 -0.10
N LEU A 49 7.26 -20.69 -1.13
CA LEU A 49 7.01 -19.34 -1.60
C LEU A 49 6.39 -18.46 -0.50
N ARG A 50 5.40 -18.96 0.25
CA ARG A 50 4.84 -18.25 1.41
C ARG A 50 5.92 -17.92 2.44
N LYS A 51 6.78 -18.89 2.78
CA LYS A 51 7.89 -18.69 3.73
C LYS A 51 8.86 -17.62 3.24
N ASN A 52 9.19 -17.62 1.95
CA ASN A 52 10.08 -16.62 1.36
C ASN A 52 9.45 -15.22 1.30
N ALA A 53 8.14 -15.15 1.08
CA ALA A 53 7.38 -13.90 1.00
C ALA A 53 7.10 -13.27 2.38
N LEU A 54 6.85 -14.09 3.41
CA LEU A 54 6.30 -13.60 4.69
C LEU A 54 7.12 -14.00 5.92
N GLY A 55 8.02 -14.99 5.81
CA GLY A 55 8.75 -15.58 6.94
C GLY A 55 10.07 -14.89 7.28
N ARG A 56 10.51 -13.94 6.45
CA ARG A 56 11.75 -13.17 6.65
C ARG A 56 11.48 -11.67 6.57
N PRO A 57 12.32 -10.83 7.19
CA PRO A 57 12.29 -9.39 6.95
C PRO A 57 12.35 -9.11 5.44
N LEU A 58 11.49 -8.23 4.97
CA LEU A 58 11.47 -7.80 3.56
C LEU A 58 12.49 -6.68 3.37
N ASP A 59 13.43 -6.89 2.46
CA ASP A 59 14.31 -5.83 2.00
C ASP A 59 13.52 -4.86 1.12
N LYS A 60 13.84 -3.57 1.21
CA LYS A 60 13.16 -2.50 0.46
C LYS A 60 13.65 -2.44 -1.00
N HIS A 61 13.42 -3.53 -1.73
CA HIS A 61 13.93 -3.73 -3.07
C HIS A 61 12.90 -4.47 -3.94
N ASP A 62 13.00 -4.29 -5.27
CA ASP A 62 12.08 -4.88 -6.24
C ASP A 62 11.99 -6.40 -6.16
N SER A 63 13.11 -7.08 -5.88
CA SER A 63 13.13 -8.54 -5.71
C SER A 63 12.20 -9.02 -4.59
N SER A 64 12.10 -8.28 -3.48
CA SER A 64 11.15 -8.60 -2.39
C SER A 64 9.70 -8.36 -2.83
N LEU A 65 9.47 -7.31 -3.62
CA LEU A 65 8.15 -6.98 -4.17
C LEU A 65 7.67 -8.04 -5.16
N GLU A 66 8.55 -8.50 -6.04
CA GLU A 66 8.27 -9.58 -6.99
C GLU A 66 7.89 -10.88 -6.27
N ILE A 67 8.56 -11.21 -5.15
CA ILE A 67 8.23 -12.40 -4.36
C ILE A 67 6.83 -12.28 -3.74
N LEU A 68 6.46 -11.12 -3.20
CA LEU A 68 5.13 -10.87 -2.67
C LEU A 68 4.04 -10.94 -3.76
N LEU A 69 4.28 -10.29 -4.91
CA LEU A 69 3.36 -10.30 -6.04
C LEU A 69 3.18 -11.72 -6.58
N ARG A 70 4.28 -12.46 -6.78
CA ARG A 70 4.22 -13.86 -7.22
C ARG A 70 3.44 -14.73 -6.25
N TYR A 71 3.60 -14.51 -4.93
CA TYR A 71 2.81 -15.23 -3.93
C TYR A 71 1.33 -14.87 -4.02
N TYR A 72 0.99 -13.57 -4.14
CA TYR A 72 -0.39 -13.13 -4.34
C TYR A 72 -1.03 -13.74 -5.59
N ASP A 73 -0.35 -13.70 -6.74
CA ASP A 73 -0.83 -14.26 -8.00
C ASP A 73 -1.07 -15.76 -7.88
N GLN A 74 -0.20 -16.47 -7.15
CA GLN A 74 -0.36 -17.89 -6.90
C GLN A 74 -1.58 -18.17 -6.00
N LEU A 75 -1.85 -17.35 -4.98
CA LEU A 75 -3.07 -17.46 -4.16
C LEU A 75 -4.34 -17.25 -4.99
N CYS A 76 -4.36 -16.25 -5.86
CA CYS A 76 -5.47 -16.03 -6.80
C CYS A 76 -5.66 -17.22 -7.75
N SER A 77 -4.56 -17.79 -8.25
CA SER A 77 -4.57 -18.89 -9.21
C SER A 77 -5.01 -20.24 -8.62
N ILE A 78 -4.83 -20.46 -7.31
CA ILE A 78 -5.25 -21.69 -6.64
C ILE A 78 -6.67 -21.64 -6.10
N GLU A 79 -7.21 -20.45 -5.83
CA GLU A 79 -8.54 -20.27 -5.25
C GLU A 79 -9.63 -21.08 -5.96
N PRO A 80 -9.76 -21.07 -7.31
CA PRO A 80 -10.80 -21.86 -7.98
C PRO A 80 -10.49 -23.37 -8.05
N LYS A 81 -9.30 -23.82 -7.65
CA LYS A 81 -8.84 -25.22 -7.80
C LYS A 81 -9.04 -26.06 -6.53
N PHE A 82 -9.36 -25.42 -5.41
CA PHE A 82 -9.47 -26.06 -4.11
C PHE A 82 -10.74 -25.58 -3.40
N PRO A 83 -11.41 -26.43 -2.61
CA PRO A 83 -12.66 -26.08 -1.92
C PRO A 83 -12.41 -25.25 -0.65
N PHE A 84 -11.78 -24.08 -0.79
CA PHE A 84 -11.52 -23.18 0.34
C PHE A 84 -12.82 -22.68 1.00
N SER A 85 -13.87 -22.41 0.21
CA SER A 85 -15.15 -21.88 0.70
C SER A 85 -16.03 -22.91 1.41
N GLU A 86 -15.76 -24.21 1.22
CA GLU A 86 -16.56 -25.30 1.80
C GLU A 86 -16.04 -25.76 3.16
N ASN A 87 -15.03 -25.07 3.73
CA ASN A 87 -14.33 -25.46 4.96
C ASN A 87 -13.76 -26.90 4.94
N GLN A 88 -13.64 -27.53 3.78
CA GLN A 88 -13.03 -28.86 3.63
C GLN A 88 -11.49 -28.79 3.75
N LEU A 89 -10.90 -27.61 3.52
CA LEU A 89 -9.49 -27.31 3.73
C LEU A 89 -9.32 -26.42 4.97
N CYS A 90 -8.92 -27.02 6.08
CA CYS A 90 -8.61 -26.30 7.32
C CYS A 90 -7.26 -25.58 7.22
N LEU A 91 -7.23 -24.41 6.60
CA LEU A 91 -6.06 -23.53 6.50
C LEU A 91 -6.34 -22.20 7.20
N THR A 92 -5.85 -22.06 8.43
CA THR A 92 -6.02 -20.84 9.22
C THR A 92 -4.82 -19.92 9.08
N PHE A 93 -5.05 -18.71 8.59
CA PHE A 93 -4.04 -17.66 8.47
C PHE A 93 -4.14 -16.69 9.63
N THR A 94 -3.04 -16.45 10.33
CA THR A 94 -2.98 -15.49 11.44
C THR A 94 -2.09 -14.32 11.08
N TRP A 95 -2.63 -13.11 11.15
CA TRP A 95 -1.91 -11.87 10.91
C TRP A 95 -2.08 -10.90 12.08
N LYS A 96 -1.05 -10.09 12.29
CA LYS A 96 -1.07 -8.95 13.22
C LYS A 96 -1.51 -7.68 12.50
N ASP A 97 -2.15 -6.78 13.23
CA ASP A 97 -2.38 -5.41 12.76
C ASP A 97 -1.03 -4.68 12.55
N ALA A 98 -0.92 -3.89 11.48
CA ALA A 98 0.29 -3.18 11.08
C ALA A 98 0.58 -1.94 11.94
N PHE A 99 -0.47 -1.30 12.47
CA PHE A 99 -0.37 -0.04 13.20
C PHE A 99 -0.43 -0.24 14.71
N ASP A 100 -1.04 -1.33 15.17
CA ASP A 100 -1.06 -1.66 16.59
C ASP A 100 0.30 -2.17 17.08
N LYS A 101 0.94 -1.36 17.93
CA LYS A 101 2.19 -1.70 18.60
C LYS A 101 1.97 -2.59 19.85
N GLY A 102 0.72 -2.88 20.19
CA GLY A 102 0.32 -3.57 21.41
C GLY A 102 0.38 -2.65 22.63
N SER A 103 -0.46 -2.95 23.63
CA SER A 103 -0.40 -2.31 24.94
C SER A 103 0.46 -3.13 25.90
N LEU A 104 1.06 -2.48 26.90
CA LEU A 104 1.78 -3.14 28.01
C LEU A 104 0.90 -4.17 28.74
N PHE A 105 -0.43 -4.02 28.69
CA PHE A 105 -1.41 -4.87 29.39
C PHE A 105 -2.26 -5.73 28.45
N GLY A 106 -2.11 -5.59 27.14
CA GLY A 106 -2.85 -6.33 26.13
C GLY A 106 -2.01 -6.38 24.87
N GLY A 107 -1.40 -7.53 24.59
CA GLY A 107 -0.46 -7.69 23.47
C GLY A 107 -1.06 -7.29 22.11
N SER A 108 -0.22 -7.23 21.08
CA SER A 108 -0.61 -6.83 19.71
C SER A 108 -1.88 -7.53 19.22
N VAL A 109 -2.82 -6.77 18.66
CA VAL A 109 -4.03 -7.25 17.99
C VAL A 109 -3.67 -8.22 16.87
N LYS A 110 -4.30 -9.39 16.88
CA LYS A 110 -4.17 -10.41 15.84
C LYS A 110 -5.53 -10.94 15.45
N LEU A 111 -5.66 -11.32 14.19
CA LEU A 111 -6.85 -11.97 13.67
C LEU A 111 -6.43 -13.24 12.91
N ALA A 112 -7.07 -14.35 13.27
CA ALA A 112 -6.88 -15.67 12.69
C ALA A 112 -8.17 -16.08 11.95
N LEU A 113 -8.09 -16.27 10.63
CA LEU A 113 -9.22 -16.68 9.80
C LEU A 113 -8.82 -17.82 8.87
N ALA A 114 -9.70 -18.80 8.75
CA ALA A 114 -9.63 -19.82 7.71
C ALA A 114 -10.23 -19.29 6.40
N SER A 115 -9.57 -18.28 5.80
CA SER A 115 -10.02 -17.64 4.57
C SER A 115 -8.83 -17.28 3.69
N LEU A 116 -8.87 -17.75 2.43
CA LEU A 116 -7.90 -17.34 1.42
C LEU A 116 -8.06 -15.87 1.04
N GLY A 117 -9.29 -15.35 1.08
CA GLY A 117 -9.58 -13.92 0.90
C GLY A 117 -8.87 -13.05 1.93
N TYR A 118 -8.80 -13.51 3.18
CA TYR A 118 -8.04 -12.83 4.23
C TYR A 118 -6.53 -12.85 3.99
N GLU A 119 -5.96 -14.00 3.63
CA GLU A 119 -4.54 -14.11 3.27
C GLU A 119 -4.20 -13.18 2.10
N LYS A 120 -4.98 -13.20 1.02
CA LYS A 120 -4.81 -12.34 -0.16
C LYS A 120 -4.81 -10.85 0.20
N SER A 121 -5.79 -10.42 1.01
CA SER A 121 -5.90 -9.02 1.46
C SER A 121 -4.68 -8.57 2.26
N CYS A 122 -4.19 -9.42 3.17
CA CYS A 122 -3.02 -9.11 3.98
C CYS A 122 -1.71 -9.11 3.17
N VAL A 123 -1.57 -10.02 2.20
CA VAL A 123 -0.41 -10.04 1.29
C VAL A 123 -0.39 -8.78 0.43
N LEU A 124 -1.53 -8.38 -0.15
CA LEU A 124 -1.63 -7.12 -0.88
C LEU A 124 -1.32 -5.91 -0.01
N PHE A 125 -1.78 -5.90 1.24
CA PHE A 125 -1.42 -4.81 2.16
C PHE A 125 0.11 -4.68 2.26
N ASN A 126 0.83 -5.81 2.37
CA ASN A 126 2.29 -5.80 2.39
C ASN A 126 2.93 -5.40 1.05
N VAL A 127 2.29 -5.68 -0.09
CA VAL A 127 2.71 -5.14 -1.40
C VAL A 127 2.62 -3.61 -1.40
N GLY A 128 1.49 -3.04 -0.97
CA GLY A 128 1.30 -1.59 -0.86
C GLY A 128 2.28 -0.95 0.13
N ALA A 129 2.50 -1.61 1.28
CA ALA A 129 3.47 -1.16 2.26
C ALA A 129 4.90 -1.15 1.72
N LEU A 130 5.33 -2.22 1.04
CA LEU A 130 6.69 -2.32 0.47
C LEU A 130 6.88 -1.26 -0.62
N ALA A 131 5.91 -1.11 -1.52
CA ALA A 131 5.93 -0.09 -2.55
C ALA A 131 6.04 1.32 -1.95
N SER A 132 5.29 1.63 -0.88
CA SER A 132 5.39 2.92 -0.18
C SER A 132 6.78 3.18 0.42
N GLN A 133 7.43 2.15 0.94
CA GLN A 133 8.78 2.25 1.52
C GLN A 133 9.85 2.41 0.43
N ILE A 134 9.77 1.64 -0.66
CA ILE A 134 10.68 1.79 -1.82
C ILE A 134 10.56 3.20 -2.39
N ALA A 135 9.34 3.72 -2.55
CA ALA A 135 9.09 5.06 -3.06
C ALA A 135 9.71 6.16 -2.18
N ALA A 136 9.56 6.03 -0.86
CA ALA A 136 10.06 7.00 0.11
C ALA A 136 11.60 7.05 0.20
N GLU A 137 12.29 6.00 -0.25
CA GLU A 137 13.76 5.92 -0.25
C GLU A 137 14.41 6.38 -1.56
N GLN A 138 13.60 6.71 -2.58
CA GLN A 138 14.14 7.18 -3.85
C GLN A 138 14.84 8.53 -3.71
N ASN A 139 15.92 8.71 -4.46
CA ASN A 139 16.55 10.02 -4.61
C ASN A 139 15.74 10.89 -5.58
N LEU A 140 15.02 11.89 -5.06
CA LEU A 140 14.15 12.77 -5.84
C LEU A 140 14.91 13.91 -6.56
N GLU A 141 16.24 13.94 -6.47
CA GLU A 141 17.08 14.89 -7.22
C GLU A 141 17.44 14.39 -8.62
N ASN A 142 17.08 13.14 -8.96
CA ASN A 142 17.31 12.58 -10.29
C ASN A 142 16.02 12.00 -10.91
N ASP A 143 16.01 11.95 -12.25
CA ASP A 143 14.83 11.55 -13.03
C ASP A 143 14.41 10.10 -12.79
N GLU A 144 15.37 9.20 -12.56
CA GLU A 144 15.10 7.78 -12.33
C GLU A 144 14.37 7.57 -10.99
N GLY A 145 14.84 8.24 -9.94
CA GLY A 145 14.23 8.21 -8.60
C GLY A 145 12.86 8.87 -8.57
N LEU A 146 12.67 10.00 -9.25
CA LEU A 146 11.34 10.61 -9.42
C LEU A 146 10.37 9.66 -10.15
N LYS A 147 10.82 9.04 -11.24
CA LYS A 147 10.01 8.08 -12.00
C LYS A 147 9.66 6.85 -11.16
N ALA A 148 10.63 6.31 -10.43
CA ALA A 148 10.44 5.17 -9.54
C ALA A 148 9.47 5.51 -8.40
N ALA A 149 9.66 6.63 -7.71
CA ALA A 149 8.80 7.06 -6.62
C ALA A 149 7.34 7.23 -7.08
N ALA A 150 7.11 7.88 -8.22
CA ALA A 150 5.78 8.03 -8.80
C ALA A 150 5.12 6.67 -9.10
N LYS A 151 5.86 5.75 -9.73
CA LYS A 151 5.40 4.38 -10.03
C LYS A 151 4.98 3.64 -8.76
N TYR A 152 5.82 3.64 -7.73
CA TYR A 152 5.56 2.87 -6.52
C TYR A 152 4.48 3.48 -5.64
N TYR A 153 4.37 4.81 -5.57
CA TYR A 153 3.24 5.44 -4.89
C TYR A 153 1.91 5.17 -5.60
N GLN A 154 1.87 5.18 -6.93
CA GLN A 154 0.67 4.81 -7.68
C GLN A 154 0.32 3.33 -7.50
N LEU A 155 1.31 2.44 -7.49
CA LEU A 155 1.11 1.02 -7.18
C LEU A 155 0.52 0.84 -5.78
N ALA A 156 1.12 1.48 -4.76
CA ALA A 156 0.62 1.40 -3.38
C ALA A 156 -0.82 1.94 -3.27
N SER A 157 -1.10 3.08 -3.92
CA SER A 157 -2.43 3.67 -3.97
C SER A 157 -3.47 2.72 -4.56
N GLY A 158 -3.18 2.13 -5.73
CA GLY A 158 -4.08 1.19 -6.41
C GLY A 158 -4.29 -0.09 -5.60
N VAL A 159 -3.25 -0.62 -4.98
CA VAL A 159 -3.35 -1.82 -4.13
C VAL A 159 -4.21 -1.56 -2.90
N PHE A 160 -4.01 -0.45 -2.19
CA PHE A 160 -4.86 -0.12 -1.03
C PHE A 160 -6.32 0.14 -1.43
N GLN A 161 -6.55 0.78 -2.59
CA GLN A 161 -7.89 0.96 -3.13
C GLN A 161 -8.55 -0.39 -3.47
N HIS A 162 -7.80 -1.32 -4.06
CA HIS A 162 -8.31 -2.66 -4.34
C HIS A 162 -8.71 -3.42 -3.07
N ILE A 163 -7.94 -3.30 -1.99
CA ILE A 163 -8.29 -3.89 -0.68
C ILE A 163 -9.58 -3.25 -0.16
N LYS A 164 -9.72 -1.92 -0.23
CA LYS A 164 -10.93 -1.20 0.20
C LYS A 164 -12.19 -1.78 -0.46
N ASP A 165 -12.11 -2.02 -1.76
CA ASP A 165 -13.26 -2.44 -2.57
C ASP A 165 -13.61 -3.92 -2.40
N THR A 166 -12.66 -4.76 -1.95
CA THR A 166 -12.83 -6.22 -1.92
C THR A 166 -12.89 -6.82 -0.52
N VAL A 167 -12.28 -6.19 0.50
CA VAL A 167 -12.04 -6.80 1.82
C VAL A 167 -13.33 -7.26 2.51
N LEU A 168 -14.40 -6.48 2.43
CA LEU A 168 -15.67 -6.85 3.10
C LEU A 168 -16.35 -8.05 2.44
N SER A 169 -16.15 -8.25 1.13
CA SER A 169 -16.69 -9.41 0.42
C SER A 169 -15.81 -10.66 0.57
N ALA A 170 -14.51 -10.46 0.79
CA ALA A 170 -13.52 -11.52 0.93
C ALA A 170 -13.49 -12.14 2.34
N LEU A 171 -14.01 -11.44 3.34
CA LEU A 171 -13.99 -11.85 4.74
C LEU A 171 -15.41 -12.10 5.29
N ASN A 172 -15.58 -13.21 5.99
CA ASN A 172 -16.82 -13.54 6.71
C ASN A 172 -16.88 -12.92 8.13
N ARG A 173 -15.93 -12.05 8.46
CA ARG A 173 -15.75 -11.40 9.76
C ARG A 173 -15.20 -10.00 9.58
N GLU A 174 -15.37 -9.15 10.58
CA GLU A 174 -14.78 -7.81 10.55
C GLU A 174 -13.25 -7.88 10.44
N PRO A 175 -12.64 -7.07 9.55
CA PRO A 175 -11.19 -6.97 9.43
C PRO A 175 -10.55 -6.30 10.65
N THR A 176 -9.23 -6.46 10.79
CA THR A 176 -8.43 -5.59 11.66
C THR A 176 -8.44 -4.15 11.14
N MET A 177 -8.17 -3.18 12.02
CA MET A 177 -8.29 -1.75 11.71
C MET A 177 -7.40 -1.34 10.53
N ASP A 178 -6.21 -1.94 10.41
CA ASP A 178 -5.28 -1.65 9.33
C ASP A 178 -5.76 -1.97 7.91
N ILE A 179 -6.59 -3.01 7.74
CA ILE A 179 -7.14 -3.43 6.43
C ILE A 179 -8.63 -3.09 6.28
N CYS A 180 -9.21 -2.34 7.22
CA CYS A 180 -10.61 -1.91 7.09
C CYS A 180 -10.75 -0.86 5.96
N PRO A 181 -11.91 -0.80 5.26
CA PRO A 181 -12.09 0.06 4.08
C PRO A 181 -11.73 1.53 4.30
N ASP A 182 -12.01 2.05 5.48
CA ASP A 182 -11.70 3.43 5.84
C ASP A 182 -10.20 3.69 5.90
N THR A 183 -9.45 2.79 6.56
CA THR A 183 -8.01 2.92 6.72
C THR A 183 -7.29 2.76 5.39
N VAL A 184 -7.56 1.69 4.64
CA VAL A 184 -6.92 1.50 3.33
C VAL A 184 -7.37 2.52 2.28
N GLY A 185 -8.60 3.04 2.38
CA GLY A 185 -9.04 4.18 1.56
C GLY A 185 -8.24 5.44 1.83
N THR A 186 -7.97 5.73 3.11
CA THR A 186 -7.15 6.86 3.51
C THR A 186 -5.70 6.67 3.04
N LEU A 187 -5.11 5.48 3.25
CA LEU A 187 -3.77 5.15 2.77
C LEU A 187 -3.66 5.28 1.25
N SER A 188 -4.67 4.82 0.51
CA SER A 188 -4.72 4.95 -0.95
C SER A 188 -4.62 6.41 -1.38
N LEU A 189 -5.36 7.30 -0.73
CA LEU A 189 -5.35 8.74 -1.01
C LEU A 189 -4.02 9.40 -0.60
N ILE A 190 -3.43 9.02 0.54
CA ILE A 190 -2.11 9.51 0.94
C ILE A 190 -1.05 9.13 -0.11
N MET A 191 -1.04 7.88 -0.56
CA MET A 191 -0.11 7.44 -1.60
C MET A 191 -0.33 8.21 -2.91
N LEU A 192 -1.59 8.47 -3.29
CA LEU A 192 -1.91 9.27 -4.47
C LEU A 192 -1.43 10.73 -4.35
N ALA A 193 -1.60 11.34 -3.17
CA ALA A 193 -1.10 12.69 -2.89
C ALA A 193 0.44 12.76 -3.03
N GLN A 194 1.15 11.76 -2.51
CA GLN A 194 2.60 11.67 -2.62
C GLN A 194 3.05 11.44 -4.07
N ALA A 195 2.33 10.64 -4.86
CA ALA A 195 2.60 10.51 -6.29
C ALA A 195 2.42 11.86 -7.02
N GLN A 196 1.34 12.60 -6.72
CA GLN A 196 1.09 13.92 -7.30
C GLN A 196 2.17 14.94 -6.91
N GLU A 197 2.66 14.90 -5.66
CA GLU A 197 3.80 15.71 -5.22
C GLU A 197 5.07 15.37 -6.00
N VAL A 198 5.34 14.09 -6.28
CA VAL A 198 6.50 13.68 -7.11
C VAL A 198 6.39 14.25 -8.53
N PHE A 199 5.20 14.29 -9.13
CA PHE A 199 5.00 14.96 -10.42
C PHE A 199 5.21 16.47 -10.36
N PHE A 200 4.78 17.12 -9.27
CA PHE A 200 5.10 18.53 -9.02
C PHE A 200 6.62 18.74 -8.96
N LEU A 201 7.35 17.94 -8.19
CA LEU A 201 8.81 18.02 -8.06
C LEU A 201 9.49 17.83 -9.43
N LYS A 202 9.04 16.86 -10.22
CA LYS A 202 9.55 16.63 -11.58
C LYS A 202 9.29 17.83 -12.50
N ALA A 203 8.07 18.37 -12.51
CA ALA A 203 7.74 19.53 -13.33
C ALA A 203 8.55 20.78 -12.94
N ALA A 204 8.83 20.96 -11.64
CA ALA A 204 9.69 22.02 -11.14
C ALA A 204 11.16 21.82 -11.56
N ALA A 205 11.68 20.59 -11.45
CA ALA A 205 13.04 20.24 -11.88
C ALA A 205 13.24 20.47 -13.40
N ASP A 206 12.24 20.13 -14.20
CA ASP A 206 12.22 20.36 -15.66
C ASP A 206 11.99 21.81 -16.05
N LYS A 207 11.79 22.72 -15.08
CA LYS A 207 11.49 24.13 -15.31
C LYS A 207 10.31 24.32 -16.27
N MET A 208 9.27 23.51 -16.09
CA MET A 208 8.02 23.66 -16.82
C MET A 208 7.37 25.03 -16.56
N LYS A 209 6.37 25.40 -17.37
CA LYS A 209 5.64 26.66 -17.18
C LYS A 209 5.03 26.73 -15.78
N ASP A 210 5.17 27.88 -15.10
CA ASP A 210 4.61 28.10 -13.75
C ASP A 210 3.11 27.79 -13.67
N ALA A 211 2.35 28.07 -14.74
CA ALA A 211 0.93 27.74 -14.81
C ALA A 211 0.62 26.23 -14.68
N ILE A 212 1.55 25.35 -15.11
CA ILE A 212 1.43 23.90 -14.96
C ILE A 212 1.86 23.49 -13.56
N ILE A 213 3.00 24.01 -13.10
CA ILE A 213 3.53 23.70 -11.76
C ILE A 213 2.52 24.09 -10.68
N ALA A 214 1.91 25.28 -10.79
CA ALA A 214 0.87 25.75 -9.87
C ALA A 214 -0.33 24.80 -9.81
N LYS A 215 -0.80 24.30 -10.96
CA LYS A 215 -1.92 23.34 -11.01
C LYS A 215 -1.56 21.99 -10.42
N LEU A 216 -0.34 21.50 -10.66
CA LEU A 216 0.13 20.24 -10.08
C LEU A 216 0.23 20.33 -8.56
N ALA A 217 0.78 21.45 -8.04
CA ALA A 217 0.85 21.74 -6.61
C ALA A 217 -0.54 21.87 -6.00
N ASN A 218 -1.46 22.58 -6.64
CA ASN A 218 -2.83 22.74 -6.15
C ASN A 218 -3.54 21.38 -6.06
N GLN A 219 -3.38 20.51 -7.05
CA GLN A 219 -3.96 19.17 -7.00
C GLN A 219 -3.35 18.30 -5.89
N ALA A 220 -2.04 18.41 -5.64
CA ALA A 220 -1.40 17.74 -4.50
C ALA A 220 -1.97 18.26 -3.17
N ALA A 221 -2.19 19.58 -3.06
CA ALA A 221 -2.79 20.20 -1.90
C ALA A 221 -4.21 19.68 -1.63
N ASP A 222 -5.03 19.54 -2.67
CA ASP A 222 -6.40 18.99 -2.56
C ASP A 222 -6.36 17.55 -2.03
N TYR A 223 -5.51 16.69 -2.60
CA TYR A 223 -5.37 15.30 -2.13
C TYR A 223 -4.86 15.21 -0.69
N TYR A 224 -3.85 15.99 -0.30
CA TYR A 224 -3.37 16.03 1.08
C TYR A 224 -4.43 16.58 2.05
N GLY A 225 -5.19 17.60 1.63
CA GLY A 225 -6.26 18.18 2.42
C GLY A 225 -7.39 17.18 2.67
N ASP A 226 -7.78 16.42 1.65
CA ASP A 226 -8.81 15.38 1.78
C ASP A 226 -8.33 14.19 2.61
N ALA A 227 -7.07 13.76 2.45
CA ALA A 227 -6.46 12.75 3.31
C ALA A 227 -6.41 13.21 4.78
N PHE A 228 -6.07 14.48 5.03
CA PHE A 228 -6.07 15.07 6.37
C PHE A 228 -7.47 15.04 6.99
N LYS A 229 -8.51 15.46 6.26
CA LYS A 229 -9.91 15.43 6.74
C LYS A 229 -10.36 14.01 7.11
N GLN A 230 -9.96 13.00 6.33
CA GLN A 230 -10.28 11.61 6.63
C GLN A 230 -9.62 11.10 7.92
N CYS A 231 -8.42 11.61 8.25
CA CYS A 231 -7.69 11.26 9.47
C CYS A 231 -8.12 12.07 10.70
N GLN A 232 -8.69 13.28 10.52
CA GLN A 232 -8.86 14.27 11.60
C GLN A 232 -9.66 13.75 12.81
N TYR A 233 -10.65 12.88 12.55
CA TYR A 233 -11.55 12.35 13.57
C TYR A 233 -11.36 10.84 13.81
N LYS A 234 -10.33 10.23 13.22
CA LYS A 234 -10.10 8.78 13.25
C LYS A 234 -8.70 8.49 13.77
N GLU A 235 -8.60 7.72 14.85
CA GLU A 235 -7.30 7.26 15.40
C GLU A 235 -6.83 5.96 14.73
N ASN A 236 -6.99 5.86 13.40
CA ASN A 236 -6.77 4.61 12.65
C ASN A 236 -5.34 4.49 12.09
N LEU A 237 -4.56 5.58 12.14
CA LEU A 237 -3.20 5.66 11.62
C LEU A 237 -2.23 6.14 12.71
N PRO A 238 -0.91 5.91 12.54
CA PRO A 238 0.09 6.41 13.46
C PRO A 238 0.00 7.94 13.65
N LYS A 239 0.24 8.40 14.88
CA LYS A 239 0.03 9.81 15.29
C LYS A 239 0.89 10.80 14.51
N GLU A 240 2.02 10.33 13.97
CA GLU A 240 2.93 11.09 13.13
C GLU A 240 2.37 11.40 11.73
N VAL A 241 1.36 10.68 11.24
CA VAL A 241 0.83 10.87 9.88
C VAL A 241 0.05 12.18 9.77
N LEU A 242 -0.85 12.44 10.70
CA LEU A 242 -1.73 13.62 10.66
C LEU A 242 -0.99 14.97 10.55
N PRO A 243 0.05 15.28 11.37
CA PRO A 243 0.78 16.53 11.23
C PRO A 243 1.57 16.63 9.91
N VAL A 244 2.04 15.50 9.37
CA VAL A 244 2.71 15.48 8.05
C VAL A 244 1.72 15.84 6.95
N LEU A 245 0.50 15.29 6.96
CA LEU A 245 -0.53 15.62 5.97
C LEU A 245 -0.94 17.10 6.04
N ALA A 246 -1.12 17.64 7.25
CA ALA A 246 -1.43 19.05 7.45
C ALA A 246 -0.32 19.96 6.90
N ALA A 247 0.94 19.65 7.22
CA ALA A 247 2.09 20.40 6.72
C ALA A 247 2.18 20.33 5.18
N LYS A 248 2.06 19.12 4.60
CA LYS A 248 2.10 18.91 3.15
C LYS A 248 0.97 19.63 2.42
N HIS A 249 -0.24 19.63 2.96
CA HIS A 249 -1.36 20.41 2.44
C HIS A 249 -0.99 21.90 2.32
N CYS A 250 -0.59 22.53 3.43
CA CYS A 250 -0.23 23.95 3.44
C CYS A 250 0.98 24.25 2.54
N MET A 251 2.01 23.39 2.55
CA MET A 251 3.20 23.55 1.69
C MET A 251 2.82 23.50 0.21
N MET A 252 1.95 22.57 -0.20
CA MET A 252 1.53 22.48 -1.59
C MET A 252 0.63 23.66 -2.01
N GLN A 253 -0.22 24.17 -1.11
CA GLN A 253 -0.96 25.42 -1.36
C GLN A 253 -0.01 26.60 -1.56
N ALA A 254 0.99 26.76 -0.68
CA ALA A 254 1.97 27.83 -0.80
C ALA A 254 2.77 27.73 -2.11
N ASN A 255 3.15 26.52 -2.54
CA ASN A 255 3.79 26.33 -3.85
C ASN A 255 2.85 26.70 -5.01
N ALA A 256 1.57 26.34 -4.93
CA ALA A 256 0.58 26.72 -5.93
C ALA A 256 0.45 28.24 -6.06
N GLU A 257 0.29 28.94 -4.93
CA GLU A 257 0.18 30.40 -4.89
C GLU A 257 1.46 31.08 -5.35
N TYR A 258 2.63 30.58 -4.95
CA TYR A 258 3.92 31.10 -5.41
C TYR A 258 4.04 31.05 -6.94
N HIS A 259 3.85 29.89 -7.56
CA HIS A 259 3.96 29.78 -9.02
C HIS A 259 2.88 30.58 -9.75
N GLN A 260 1.67 30.67 -9.17
CA GLN A 260 0.61 31.50 -9.74
C GLN A 260 0.94 33.02 -9.62
N SER A 261 1.64 33.45 -8.57
CA SER A 261 2.13 34.83 -8.43
C SER A 261 3.15 35.19 -9.52
N VAL A 262 4.04 34.25 -9.88
CA VAL A 262 5.02 34.41 -10.96
C VAL A 262 4.29 34.62 -12.30
N LEU A 263 3.22 33.86 -12.56
CA LEU A 263 2.38 34.06 -13.74
C LEU A 263 1.68 35.43 -13.73
N ALA A 264 1.15 35.86 -12.59
CA ALA A 264 0.51 37.17 -12.44
C ALA A 264 1.50 38.31 -12.75
N LYS A 265 2.74 38.21 -12.27
CA LYS A 265 3.85 39.12 -12.58
C LYS A 265 4.13 39.19 -14.08
N GLN A 266 4.23 38.04 -14.76
CA GLN A 266 4.45 37.97 -16.21
C GLN A 266 3.33 38.67 -16.99
N GLN A 267 2.10 38.65 -16.45
CA GLN A 267 0.93 39.34 -17.00
C GLN A 267 0.79 40.80 -16.54
N LYS A 268 1.76 41.35 -15.80
CA LYS A 268 1.75 42.70 -15.21
C LYS A 268 0.58 42.95 -14.25
N LYS A 269 0.04 41.89 -13.64
CA LYS A 269 -1.01 41.96 -12.62
C LYS A 269 -0.38 42.05 -11.22
N PHE A 270 0.32 43.15 -10.96
CA PHE A 270 1.13 43.30 -9.73
C PHE A 270 0.30 43.23 -8.44
N GLY A 271 -0.96 43.67 -8.46
CA GLY A 271 -1.86 43.52 -7.31
C GLY A 271 -2.19 42.05 -7.00
N GLU A 272 -2.38 41.23 -8.04
CA GLU A 272 -2.60 39.79 -7.88
C GLU A 272 -1.30 39.09 -7.42
N GLU A 273 -0.14 39.47 -7.96
CA GLU A 273 1.16 38.94 -7.52
C GLU A 273 1.36 39.14 -6.00
N ILE A 274 1.18 40.37 -5.51
CA ILE A 274 1.35 40.69 -4.08
C ILE A 274 0.32 39.92 -3.25
N GLY A 275 -0.94 39.88 -3.68
CA GLY A 275 -2.00 39.19 -2.94
C GLY A 275 -1.78 37.69 -2.79
N ARG A 276 -1.09 37.04 -3.73
CA ARG A 276 -0.75 35.60 -3.66
C ARG A 276 0.51 35.31 -2.85
N LEU A 277 1.39 36.30 -2.67
CA LEU A 277 2.62 36.16 -1.89
C LEU A 277 2.43 36.45 -0.39
N GLN A 278 1.29 37.02 0.00
CA GLN A 278 0.89 37.30 1.38
C GLN A 278 0.27 36.06 2.04
#